data_AF-A0A015K0G0-F1
#
_entry.id   AF-A0A015K0G0-F1
#
_cell.length_a   1.000
_cell.length_b   1.000
_cell.length_c   1.000
_cell.angle_alpha   90.00
_cell.angle_beta   90.00
_cell.angle_gamma   90.00
#
_symmetry.space_group_name_H-M   'P 1'
#
loop_
_entity.id
_entity.type
_entity.pdbx_description
1 polymer ?
#
loop_
_entity_poly.entity_id
_entity_poly.type
_entity_poly.pdbx_seq_one_letter_code
_entity_poly.pdbx_strand_id
1 'polypeptide(L)'
;MERGLLTTEYLSIYIIVFGPLFTVNIILGDEVIYVDILDEGYFTGKGDYQFDIYRMMREESKGDWKSFWPKTNVFWLHYIADKLLTAKKLSRPKKDSDQYDYYNAIVGFKKRALAKNGGYKSAMEAMNQDEAWRI
;
A
#
# COMPACT_ATOMS: atom_id res chain seq x y z
N MET A 1 -22.24 -12.65 -9.91
CA MET A 1 -22.13 -11.77 -8.73
C MET A 1 -21.17 -10.66 -9.10
N GLU A 2 -21.72 -9.51 -9.45
CA GLU A 2 -21.04 -8.38 -10.05
C GLU A 2 -20.07 -7.72 -9.06
N ARG A 3 -18.82 -7.50 -9.47
CA ARG A 3 -17.89 -6.62 -8.76
C ARG A 3 -17.69 -5.39 -9.63
N GLY A 4 -18.32 -4.29 -9.22
CA GLY A 4 -18.25 -2.99 -9.89
C GLY A 4 -16.81 -2.48 -9.92
N LEU A 5 -16.29 -2.32 -11.13
CA LEU A 5 -15.11 -1.52 -11.41
C LEU A 5 -15.54 -0.05 -11.44
N LEU A 6 -15.12 0.73 -10.45
CA LEU A 6 -15.19 2.19 -10.57
C LEU A 6 -13.98 2.63 -11.41
N THR A 7 -14.20 2.67 -12.73
CA THR A 7 -13.30 3.33 -13.67
C THR A 7 -13.57 4.83 -13.62
N THR A 8 -12.62 5.61 -13.11
CA THR A 8 -12.54 7.02 -13.46
C THR A 8 -11.13 7.31 -13.93
N GLU A 9 -11.08 7.99 -15.08
CA GLU A 9 -9.88 8.37 -15.79
C GLU A 9 -8.94 9.17 -14.86
N TYR A 10 -7.64 8.90 -14.96
CA TYR A 10 -6.55 9.49 -14.16
C TYR A 10 -6.35 8.90 -12.76
N LEU A 11 -5.35 8.01 -12.69
CA LEU A 11 -4.97 7.10 -11.59
C LEU A 11 -5.86 5.87 -11.46
N SER A 12 -5.63 4.88 -12.32
CA SER A 12 -5.86 3.48 -11.95
C SER A 12 -5.00 3.20 -10.71
N ILE A 13 -5.62 3.28 -9.54
CA ILE A 13 -5.05 2.74 -8.31
C ILE A 13 -5.04 1.23 -8.54
N TYR A 14 -3.91 0.71 -9.02
CA TYR A 14 -3.64 -0.71 -9.07
C TYR A 14 -3.60 -1.19 -7.63
N ILE A 15 -4.74 -1.64 -7.12
CA ILE A 15 -4.79 -2.43 -5.90
C ILE A 15 -4.04 -3.71 -6.24
N ILE A 16 -2.78 -3.79 -5.82
CA ILE A 16 -1.99 -5.01 -5.88
C ILE A 16 -2.68 -5.98 -4.91
N VAL A 17 -3.47 -6.89 -5.45
CA VAL A 17 -4.11 -7.95 -4.68
C VAL A 17 -3.03 -8.98 -4.35
N PHE A 18 -2.51 -8.92 -3.12
CA PHE A 18 -1.59 -9.90 -2.56
C PHE A 18 -2.32 -11.22 -2.27
N GLY A 19 -2.46 -12.06 -3.31
CA GLY A 19 -2.70 -13.49 -3.15
C GLY A 19 -1.40 -14.22 -2.72
N PRO A 20 -1.49 -15.51 -2.33
CA PRO A 20 -0.37 -16.32 -1.83
C PRO A 20 0.77 -16.58 -2.83
N LEU A 21 0.72 -15.96 -4.01
CA LEU A 21 1.77 -15.92 -5.01
C LEU A 21 1.94 -14.44 -5.34
N PHE A 22 3.05 -13.83 -4.90
CA PHE A 22 3.39 -12.42 -5.10
C PHE A 22 3.50 -12.08 -6.58
N THR A 23 2.36 -11.92 -7.22
CA THR A 23 2.19 -11.61 -8.63
C THR A 23 1.69 -10.19 -8.73
N VAL A 24 2.39 -9.34 -9.47
CA VAL A 24 1.78 -8.11 -9.99
C VAL A 24 0.80 -8.53 -11.07
N ASN A 25 -0.50 -8.51 -10.75
CA ASN A 25 -1.55 -8.71 -11.76
C ASN A 25 -1.70 -7.40 -12.54
N ILE A 26 -1.12 -7.34 -13.73
CA ILE A 26 -1.43 -6.27 -14.69
C ILE A 26 -2.67 -6.72 -15.45
N ILE A 27 -3.78 -6.01 -15.26
CA ILE A 27 -5.00 -6.22 -16.05
C ILE A 27 -4.86 -5.38 -17.32
N LEU A 28 -4.68 -6.05 -18.45
CA LEU A 28 -4.68 -5.44 -19.79
C LEU A 28 -5.91 -5.99 -20.55
N GLY A 29 -7.04 -5.27 -20.46
CA GLY A 29 -8.31 -5.81 -20.96
C GLY A 29 -8.82 -6.97 -20.09
N ASP A 30 -9.08 -8.13 -20.69
CA ASP A 30 -9.58 -9.34 -20.01
C ASP A 30 -8.48 -10.32 -19.57
N GLU A 31 -7.20 -10.00 -19.82
CA GLU A 31 -6.08 -10.88 -19.48
C GLU A 31 -5.36 -10.43 -18.20
N VAL A 32 -5.05 -11.42 -17.36
CA VAL A 32 -4.22 -11.25 -16.16
C VAL A 32 -2.80 -11.70 -16.50
N ILE A 33 -1.88 -10.74 -16.59
CA ILE A 33 -0.46 -11.04 -16.81
C ILE A 33 0.20 -11.21 -15.45
N TYR A 34 0.85 -12.35 -15.27
CA TYR A 34 1.64 -12.68 -14.08
C TYR A 34 3.08 -12.26 -14.31
N VAL A 35 3.53 -11.18 -13.65
CA VAL A 35 4.93 -10.76 -13.70
C VAL A 35 5.65 -11.21 -12.44
N ASP A 36 6.71 -11.99 -12.63
CA ASP A 36 7.63 -12.37 -11.55
C ASP A 36 8.43 -11.13 -11.15
N ILE A 37 8.35 -10.72 -9.88
CA ILE A 37 8.97 -9.48 -9.35
C ILE A 37 10.50 -9.64 -9.19
N LEU A 38 11.08 -10.65 -9.83
CA LEU A 38 12.52 -10.95 -9.80
C LEU A 38 13.35 -10.03 -10.69
N ASP A 39 12.72 -9.17 -11.50
CA ASP A 39 13.45 -8.22 -12.33
C ASP A 39 14.17 -7.16 -11.45
N GLU A 40 15.50 -7.11 -11.57
CA GLU A 40 16.35 -6.14 -10.86
C GLU A 40 15.98 -4.68 -11.15
N GLY A 41 15.31 -4.42 -12.28
CA GLY A 41 14.78 -3.11 -12.65
C GLY A 41 13.86 -2.51 -11.58
N TYR A 42 13.05 -3.32 -10.88
CA TYR A 42 12.15 -2.83 -9.83
C TYR A 42 12.89 -2.33 -8.58
N PHE A 43 14.08 -2.87 -8.29
CA PHE A 43 14.86 -2.47 -7.11
C PHE A 43 15.79 -1.29 -7.37
N THR A 44 16.14 -1.06 -8.64
CA THR A 44 17.01 0.04 -9.08
C THR A 44 16.24 1.30 -9.50
N GLY A 45 14.91 1.18 -9.68
CA GLY A 45 14.03 2.30 -9.98
C GLY A 45 14.06 3.42 -8.94
N LYS A 46 13.84 4.66 -9.43
CA LYS A 46 13.85 5.90 -8.65
C LYS A 46 12.72 6.83 -9.10
N GLY A 47 12.41 7.84 -8.30
CA GLY A 47 11.45 8.89 -8.64
C GLY A 47 10.04 8.68 -8.07
N ASP A 48 9.75 7.50 -7.52
CA ASP A 48 8.50 7.23 -6.81
C ASP A 48 8.77 6.35 -5.57
N TYR A 49 8.02 6.60 -4.50
CA TYR A 49 8.11 5.86 -3.25
C TYR A 49 7.77 4.36 -3.41
N GLN A 50 7.06 3.97 -4.48
CA GLN A 50 6.83 2.55 -4.80
C GLN A 50 8.14 1.74 -4.90
N PHE A 51 9.22 2.36 -5.38
CA PHE A 51 10.50 1.67 -5.51
C PHE A 51 11.15 1.39 -4.14
N ASP A 52 10.92 2.27 -3.16
CA ASP A 52 11.30 2.00 -1.77
C ASP A 52 10.47 0.86 -1.19
N ILE A 53 9.18 0.73 -1.56
CA ILE A 53 8.34 -0.40 -1.14
C ILE A 53 8.93 -1.72 -1.64
N TYR A 54 9.31 -1.81 -2.91
CA TYR A 54 9.93 -3.03 -3.45
C TYR A 54 11.23 -3.39 -2.71
N ARG A 55 12.08 -2.39 -2.42
CA ARG A 55 13.31 -2.61 -1.63
C ARG A 55 13.01 -3.11 -0.21
N MET A 56 12.06 -2.47 0.48
CA MET A 56 11.64 -2.91 1.83
C MET A 56 11.06 -4.33 1.82
N MET A 57 10.26 -4.68 0.81
CA MET A 57 9.74 -6.05 0.66
C MET A 57 10.86 -7.06 0.46
N ARG A 58 11.87 -6.74 -0.36
CA ARG A 58 13.03 -7.61 -0.59
C ARG A 58 13.85 -7.83 0.66
N GLU A 59 14.03 -6.78 1.46
CA GLU A 59 14.74 -6.86 2.74
C GLU A 59 13.97 -7.73 3.74
N GLU A 60 12.66 -7.51 3.87
CA GLU A 60 11.79 -8.28 4.77
C GLU A 60 11.71 -9.75 4.37
N SER A 61 11.57 -10.03 3.06
CA SER A 61 11.50 -11.40 2.54
C SER A 61 12.85 -12.09 2.46
N LYS A 62 13.95 -11.35 2.63
CA LYS A 62 15.33 -11.81 2.38
C LYS A 62 15.50 -12.42 0.97
N GLY A 63 14.72 -11.93 0.01
CA GLY A 63 14.67 -12.46 -1.36
C GLY A 63 13.85 -13.74 -1.54
N ASP A 64 13.19 -14.26 -0.50
CA ASP A 64 12.23 -15.36 -0.63
C ASP A 64 10.84 -14.83 -0.98
N TRP A 65 10.60 -14.67 -2.27
CA TRP A 65 9.32 -14.19 -2.80
C TRP A 65 8.22 -15.26 -2.86
N LYS A 66 8.55 -16.53 -2.61
CA LYS A 66 7.58 -17.64 -2.68
C LYS A 66 6.83 -17.82 -1.35
N SER A 67 7.49 -17.52 -0.24
CA SER A 67 6.89 -17.54 1.08
C SER A 67 5.95 -16.36 1.31
N PHE A 68 4.93 -16.56 2.15
CA PHE A 68 4.03 -15.49 2.55
C PHE A 68 4.67 -14.59 3.60
N TRP A 69 4.80 -13.29 3.28
CA TRP A 69 5.34 -12.26 4.17
C TRP A 69 4.28 -11.22 4.52
N PRO A 70 3.50 -11.38 5.62
CA PRO A 70 2.37 -10.50 5.95
C PRO A 70 2.73 -9.03 6.11
N LYS A 71 3.98 -8.75 6.51
CA LYS A 71 4.51 -7.39 6.73
C LYS A 71 4.55 -6.58 5.43
N THR A 72 4.73 -7.23 4.29
CA THR A 72 4.76 -6.56 2.97
C THR A 72 3.46 -5.81 2.67
N ASN A 73 2.32 -6.34 3.11
CA ASN A 73 1.03 -5.66 2.98
C ASN A 73 0.98 -4.35 3.78
N VAL A 74 1.70 -4.27 4.90
CA VAL A 74 1.82 -3.03 5.70
C VAL A 74 2.62 -1.98 4.94
N PHE A 75 3.66 -2.39 4.20
CA PHE A 75 4.44 -1.47 3.36
C PHE A 75 3.56 -0.84 2.26
N TRP A 76 2.69 -1.62 1.63
CA TRP A 76 1.74 -1.11 0.64
C TRP A 76 0.68 -0.20 1.24
N LEU A 77 0.12 -0.53 2.40
CA LEU A 77 -0.80 0.37 3.10
C LEU A 77 -0.12 1.71 3.44
N HIS A 78 1.15 1.66 3.86
CA HIS A 78 1.94 2.87 4.11
C HIS A 78 2.15 3.68 2.81
N TYR A 79 2.41 3.04 1.68
CA TYR A 79 2.50 3.71 0.37
C TYR A 79 1.19 4.39 -0.03
N ILE A 80 0.06 3.69 0.10
CA ILE A 80 -1.26 4.25 -0.20
C ILE A 80 -1.52 5.47 0.70
N ALA A 81 -1.24 5.37 2.00
CA ALA A 81 -1.36 6.50 2.92
C ALA A 81 -0.46 7.68 2.50
N ASP A 82 0.76 7.42 2.04
CA ASP A 82 1.62 8.47 1.45
C ASP A 82 0.95 9.13 0.24
N LYS A 83 0.50 8.35 -0.74
CA LYS A 83 -0.10 8.86 -1.97
C LYS A 83 -1.40 9.63 -1.73
N LEU A 84 -2.23 9.19 -0.79
CA LEU A 84 -3.43 9.94 -0.41
C LEU A 84 -3.06 11.34 0.11
N LEU A 85 -1.98 11.44 0.91
CA LEU A 85 -1.51 12.71 1.46
C LEU A 85 -0.76 13.57 0.42
N THR A 86 0.03 12.96 -0.47
CA THR A 86 0.96 13.68 -1.36
C THR A 86 0.42 13.89 -2.78
N ALA A 87 -0.19 12.87 -3.40
CA ALA A 87 -0.59 12.89 -4.80
C ALA A 87 -1.88 13.69 -5.02
N LYS A 88 -2.84 13.60 -4.10
CA LYS A 88 -4.06 14.41 -4.13
C LYS A 88 -3.86 15.81 -3.56
N LYS A 89 -2.65 16.15 -3.09
CA LYS A 89 -2.30 17.43 -2.43
C LYS A 89 -3.39 17.85 -1.44
N LEU A 90 -3.91 16.90 -0.67
CA LEU A 90 -4.99 17.19 0.26
C LEU A 90 -4.48 18.23 1.25
N SER A 91 -4.98 19.45 1.14
CA SER A 91 -4.72 20.48 2.13
C SER A 91 -5.24 19.97 3.46
N ARG A 92 -4.51 20.21 4.54
CA ARG A 92 -4.98 19.87 5.88
C ARG A 92 -6.39 20.48 6.05
N PRO A 93 -7.42 19.65 6.24
CA PRO A 93 -8.78 20.13 6.40
C PRO A 93 -8.93 20.97 7.66
N LYS A 94 -9.97 21.79 7.73
CA LYS A 94 -10.26 22.59 8.93
C LYS A 94 -10.68 21.66 10.07
N LYS A 95 -10.36 22.04 11.30
CA LYS A 95 -10.60 21.21 12.50
C LYS A 95 -12.07 20.87 12.74
N ASP A 96 -12.98 21.71 12.27
CA ASP A 96 -14.43 21.60 12.39
C ASP A 96 -15.08 20.81 11.23
N SER A 97 -14.29 20.36 10.24
CA SER A 97 -14.82 19.59 9.11
C SER A 97 -14.78 18.09 9.37
N ASP A 98 -15.76 17.38 8.82
CA ASP A 98 -15.85 15.91 8.90
C ASP A 98 -14.59 15.20 8.35
N GLN A 99 -13.85 15.85 7.44
CA GLN A 99 -12.62 15.30 6.86
C GLN A 99 -11.41 15.36 7.79
N TYR A 100 -11.47 16.12 8.89
CA TYR A 100 -10.33 16.33 9.79
C TYR A 100 -9.86 15.07 10.49
N ASP A 101 -10.79 14.27 10.99
CA ASP A 101 -10.46 13.06 11.73
C ASP A 101 -9.86 12.00 10.80
N TYR A 102 -10.45 11.81 9.61
CA TYR A 102 -9.87 10.95 8.56
C TYR A 102 -8.45 11.37 8.17
N TYR A 103 -8.22 12.67 7.96
CA TYR A 103 -6.89 13.17 7.61
C TYR A 103 -5.87 12.85 8.71
N ASN A 104 -6.19 13.12 9.98
CA ASN A 104 -5.27 12.85 11.09
C ASN A 104 -5.05 11.36 11.32
N ALA A 105 -6.07 10.54 11.11
CA ALA A 105 -5.95 9.09 11.16
C ALA A 105 -4.99 8.57 10.09
N ILE A 106 -5.08 9.04 8.84
CA ILE A 106 -4.14 8.65 7.77
C ILE A 106 -2.71 9.08 8.11
N VAL A 107 -2.53 10.32 8.60
CA VAL A 107 -1.21 10.83 9.04
C VAL A 107 -0.66 10.02 10.21
N GLY A 108 -1.50 9.69 11.19
CA GLY A 108 -1.15 8.91 12.37
C GLY A 108 -0.76 7.48 12.00
N PHE A 109 -1.60 6.81 11.20
CA PHE A 109 -1.35 5.47 10.67
C PHE A 109 -0.03 5.41 9.93
N LYS A 110 0.24 6.35 9.00
CA LYS A 110 1.49 6.40 8.24
C LYS A 110 2.72 6.44 9.17
N LYS A 111 2.68 7.25 10.23
CA LYS A 111 3.78 7.33 11.21
C LYS A 111 3.98 6.03 11.99
N ARG A 112 2.89 5.35 12.35
CA ARG A 112 2.93 4.13 13.16
C ARG A 112 3.29 2.88 12.35
N ALA A 113 2.81 2.78 11.12
CA ALA A 113 2.91 1.57 10.30
C ALA A 113 4.35 1.03 10.16
N LEU A 114 5.32 1.93 10.02
CA LEU A 114 6.75 1.60 9.86
C LEU A 114 7.60 2.03 11.07
N ALA A 115 7.00 2.27 12.23
CA ALA A 115 7.74 2.63 13.43
C ALA A 115 8.74 1.50 13.80
N LYS A 116 10.02 1.87 14.00
CA LYS A 116 11.11 0.93 14.33
C LYS A 116 10.78 0.06 15.53
N ASN A 117 10.08 0.61 16.52
CA ASN A 117 9.57 -0.08 17.68
C ASN A 117 8.04 0.03 17.69
N GLY A 118 7.34 -1.08 17.48
CA GLY A 118 5.87 -1.15 17.58
C GLY A 118 5.09 -0.97 16.26
N GLY A 119 5.75 -0.97 15.10
CA GLY A 119 5.04 -1.07 13.82
C GLY A 119 4.36 -2.44 13.62
N TYR A 120 3.33 -2.48 12.78
CA TYR A 120 2.48 -3.68 12.60
C TYR A 120 3.17 -4.79 11.81
N LYS A 121 3.02 -6.05 12.21
CA LYS A 121 3.58 -7.22 11.52
C LYS A 121 2.74 -7.67 10.32
N SER A 122 1.49 -7.23 10.24
CA SER A 122 0.58 -7.55 9.12
C SER A 122 -0.50 -6.48 8.94
N ALA A 123 -1.14 -6.47 7.77
CA ALA A 123 -2.31 -5.63 7.54
C ALA A 123 -3.47 -5.97 8.51
N MET A 124 -3.65 -7.25 8.84
CA MET A 124 -4.66 -7.69 9.81
C MET A 124 -4.39 -7.11 11.20
N GLU A 125 -3.14 -7.11 11.64
CA GLU A 125 -2.75 -6.50 12.91
C GLU A 125 -3.01 -5.00 12.92
N ALA A 126 -2.62 -4.31 11.83
CA ALA A 126 -2.87 -2.89 11.65
C ALA A 126 -4.37 -2.55 11.73
N MET A 127 -5.22 -3.33 11.03
CA MET A 127 -6.67 -3.15 11.02
C MET A 127 -7.29 -3.35 12.40
N ASN A 128 -6.81 -4.33 13.18
CA ASN A 128 -7.37 -4.64 14.48
C ASN A 128 -6.92 -3.69 15.59
N GLN A 129 -5.70 -3.17 15.50
CA GLN A 129 -5.07 -2.41 16.58
C GLN A 129 -5.01 -0.90 16.35
N ASP A 130 -4.88 -0.44 15.10
CA ASP A 130 -4.75 1.00 14.80
C ASP A 130 -6.13 1.69 14.88
N GLU A 131 -6.17 2.80 15.61
CA GLU A 131 -7.36 3.65 15.76
C GLU A 131 -7.89 4.21 14.42
N ALA A 132 -7.04 4.30 13.39
CA ALA A 132 -7.40 4.81 12.08
C ALA A 132 -8.49 4.00 11.38
N TRP A 133 -8.73 2.76 11.81
CA TRP A 133 -9.76 1.88 11.28
C TRP A 133 -11.07 1.87 12.10
N ARG A 134 -11.14 2.71 13.15
CA ARG A 134 -12.29 2.78 14.07
C ARG A 134 -13.08 4.09 13.96
N ILE A 135 -12.68 4.96 13.04
CA ILE A 135 -13.30 6.27 12.74
C ILE A 135 -14.29 6.17 11.58
#